data_AF-A0A821CLR2-F1
#
_entry.id   AF-A0A821CLR2-F1
#
_cell.length_a   1.000
_cell.length_b   1.000
_cell.length_c   1.000
_cell.angle_alpha   90.00
_cell.angle_beta   90.00
_cell.angle_gamma   90.00
#
_symmetry.space_group_name_H-M   'P 1'
#
loop_
_entity.id
_entity.type
_entity.pdbx_description
1 polymer ?
#
loop_
_entity_poly.entity_id
_entity_poly.type
_entity_poly.pdbx_seq_one_letter_code
_entity_poly.pdbx_strand_id
1 'polypeptide(L)'
;PRQPKGSVNILWDIENLAVPAGRSAFSIVMKLRQRLITERNMAEGSFAVFCDVTKLPKKHQEDLHHANVDIQHVPNCKSVITDKAIYKAIQLFKEQQRTPATLVLLSGDIDFIRCISELRFNQKHYVIIAYNAQANTKLLETANETIPWSEFTDEPRVNTPKKRDPPKPNPNQMVLAPEKVDTDKPRVNTPKKRDPPKPNLSQMFSVAQTANDAASRIPSPGVLLTAFSQQYVAQTNNEDSKRINPVPTDILRTRVKRNKERLCDQNPKM
;
A
#
# COMPACT_ATOMS: atom_id res chain seq x y z
N PRO A 1 6.90 21.81 -20.16
CA PRO A 1 5.50 21.61 -20.58
C PRO A 1 4.54 21.53 -19.38
N ARG A 2 3.47 22.35 -19.38
CA ARG A 2 2.45 22.32 -18.31
C ARG A 2 1.74 20.97 -18.32
N GLN A 3 1.58 20.37 -17.14
CA GLN A 3 0.85 19.12 -17.01
C GLN A 3 -0.61 19.29 -17.45
N PRO A 4 -1.15 18.33 -18.19
CA PRO A 4 -2.54 18.39 -18.59
C PRO A 4 -3.49 18.01 -17.44
N LYS A 5 -4.68 18.61 -17.45
CA LYS A 5 -5.80 18.22 -16.59
C LYS A 5 -6.42 16.94 -17.16
N GLY A 6 -6.33 15.84 -16.41
CA GLY A 6 -6.82 14.52 -16.85
C GLY A 6 -6.77 13.51 -15.71
N SER A 7 -7.00 12.24 -16.02
CA SER A 7 -6.85 11.14 -15.06
C SER A 7 -5.40 10.68 -14.96
N VAL A 8 -5.02 10.19 -13.77
CA VAL A 8 -3.72 9.60 -13.47
C VAL A 8 -3.88 8.08 -13.33
N ASN A 9 -3.09 7.32 -14.07
CA ASN A 9 -2.99 5.86 -13.90
C ASN A 9 -1.62 5.53 -13.29
N ILE A 10 -1.61 4.90 -12.13
CA ILE A 10 -0.41 4.58 -11.37
C ILE A 10 -0.16 3.07 -11.48
N LEU A 11 0.99 2.71 -12.02
CA LEU A 11 1.45 1.32 -12.15
C LEU A 11 2.67 1.13 -11.26
N TRP A 12 2.54 0.29 -10.23
CA TRP A 12 3.59 0.06 -9.25
C TRP A 12 4.22 -1.32 -9.39
N ASP A 13 5.50 -1.34 -9.75
CA ASP A 13 6.36 -2.51 -9.60
C ASP A 13 6.94 -2.54 -8.18
N ILE A 14 6.29 -3.30 -7.28
CA ILE A 14 6.68 -3.33 -5.87
C ILE A 14 7.99 -4.09 -5.63
N GLU A 15 8.41 -4.94 -6.55
CA GLU A 15 9.70 -5.65 -6.42
C GLU A 15 10.85 -4.69 -6.72
N ASN A 16 10.68 -3.81 -7.71
CA ASN A 16 11.67 -2.77 -8.02
C ASN A 16 11.67 -1.62 -7.00
N LEU A 17 10.48 -1.22 -6.54
CA LEU A 17 10.25 -0.17 -5.55
C LEU A 17 9.52 -0.70 -4.32
N ALA A 18 10.25 -1.50 -3.54
CA ALA A 18 9.71 -2.11 -2.33
C ALA A 18 9.33 -1.10 -1.26
N VAL A 19 8.35 -1.49 -0.45
CA VAL A 19 8.00 -0.82 0.81
C VAL A 19 9.13 -1.05 1.81
N PRO A 20 9.82 -0.01 2.31
CA PRO A 20 10.92 -0.21 3.24
C PRO A 20 10.47 -0.83 4.56
N ALA A 21 11.39 -1.53 5.23
CA ALA A 21 11.11 -2.17 6.51
C ALA A 21 10.58 -1.17 7.54
N GLY A 22 9.55 -1.57 8.29
CA GLY A 22 8.91 -0.73 9.30
C GLY A 22 7.95 0.33 8.74
N ARG A 23 7.78 0.41 7.41
CA ARG A 23 6.81 1.31 6.78
C ARG A 23 5.48 0.62 6.52
N SER A 24 4.43 1.43 6.44
CA SER A 24 3.11 0.99 5.98
C SER A 24 2.97 1.30 4.49
N ALA A 25 2.49 0.32 3.73
CA ALA A 25 2.20 0.51 2.31
C ALA A 25 1.05 1.51 2.13
N PHE A 26 0.07 1.51 3.04
CA PHE A 26 -1.06 2.45 3.04
C PHE A 26 -0.57 3.90 3.12
N SER A 27 0.38 4.17 4.02
CA SER A 27 0.95 5.52 4.18
C SER A 27 1.67 6.00 2.91
N ILE A 28 2.39 5.10 2.23
CA ILE A 28 3.06 5.41 0.96
C ILE A 28 2.02 5.71 -0.13
N VAL A 29 0.96 4.90 -0.23
CA VAL A 29 -0.13 5.13 -1.18
C VAL A 29 -0.81 6.48 -0.95
N MET A 30 -1.07 6.86 0.31
CA MET A 30 -1.63 8.18 0.62
C MET A 30 -0.70 9.32 0.19
N LYS A 31 0.62 9.20 0.42
CA LYS A 31 1.60 10.20 -0.05
C LYS A 31 1.64 10.28 -1.57
N LEU A 32 1.58 9.14 -2.26
CA LEU A 32 1.53 9.09 -3.73
C LEU A 32 0.28 9.81 -4.24
N ARG A 33 -0.90 9.54 -3.68
CA ARG A 33 -2.15 10.24 -4.04
C ARG A 33 -2.05 11.74 -3.76
N GLN A 34 -1.53 12.13 -2.61
CA GLN A 34 -1.35 13.53 -2.26
C GLN A 34 -0.51 14.26 -3.31
N ARG A 35 0.67 13.71 -3.64
CA ARG A 35 1.64 14.31 -4.55
C ARG A 35 1.26 14.26 -6.04
N LEU A 36 0.61 13.17 -6.46
CA LEU A 36 0.32 12.89 -7.87
C LEU A 36 -1.10 13.27 -8.29
N ILE A 37 -2.02 13.42 -7.33
CA ILE A 37 -3.44 13.62 -7.62
C ILE A 37 -3.91 14.92 -6.96
N THR A 38 -3.84 15.02 -5.63
CA THR A 38 -4.38 16.16 -4.87
C THR A 38 -3.66 17.48 -5.21
N GLU A 39 -2.33 17.51 -5.06
CA GLU A 39 -1.52 18.71 -5.35
C GLU A 39 -1.58 19.16 -6.81
N ARG A 40 -1.91 18.22 -7.71
CA ARG A 40 -2.00 18.46 -9.14
C ARG A 40 -3.43 18.70 -9.63
N ASN A 41 -4.41 18.61 -8.73
CA ASN A 41 -5.84 18.72 -9.03
C ASN A 41 -6.28 17.80 -10.19
N MET A 42 -5.92 16.51 -10.07
CA MET A 42 -6.23 15.48 -11.06
C MET A 42 -7.20 14.45 -10.49
N ALA A 43 -7.75 13.58 -11.35
CA ALA A 43 -8.58 12.46 -10.92
C ALA A 43 -7.78 11.15 -10.92
N GLU A 44 -8.04 10.25 -9.96
CA GLU A 44 -7.51 8.90 -10.00
C GLU A 44 -8.23 8.09 -11.09
N GLY A 45 -7.48 7.56 -12.06
CA GLY A 45 -7.99 6.67 -13.09
C GLY A 45 -7.86 5.21 -12.66
N SER A 46 -6.64 4.79 -12.36
CA SER A 46 -6.36 3.47 -11.76
C SER A 46 -5.11 3.55 -10.88
N PHE A 47 -5.07 2.70 -9.87
CA PHE A 47 -3.88 2.45 -9.07
C PHE A 47 -3.72 0.94 -8.96
N ALA A 48 -2.74 0.40 -9.67
CA ALA A 48 -2.42 -1.02 -9.68
C ALA A 48 -1.01 -1.30 -9.15
N VAL A 49 -0.87 -2.37 -8.40
CA VAL A 49 0.42 -2.90 -7.93
C VAL A 49 0.62 -4.31 -8.44
N PHE A 50 1.78 -4.55 -9.06
CA PHE A 50 2.14 -5.84 -9.64
C PHE A 50 3.04 -6.59 -8.66
N CYS A 51 2.58 -7.74 -8.18
CA CYS A 51 3.31 -8.49 -7.16
C CYS A 51 2.95 -9.97 -7.08
N ASP A 52 3.80 -10.74 -6.42
CA ASP A 52 3.55 -12.12 -6.06
C ASP A 52 2.93 -12.10 -4.66
N VAL A 53 1.61 -12.25 -4.61
CA VAL A 53 0.80 -12.26 -3.39
C VAL A 53 1.31 -13.32 -2.41
N THR A 54 1.96 -14.39 -2.88
CA THR A 54 2.53 -15.42 -1.99
C THR A 54 3.78 -14.95 -1.25
N LYS A 55 4.51 -13.98 -1.81
CA LYS A 55 5.76 -13.42 -1.25
C LYS A 55 5.52 -12.09 -0.53
N LEU A 56 4.45 -11.38 -0.87
CA LEU A 56 4.14 -10.09 -0.26
C LEU A 56 3.69 -10.28 1.21
N PRO A 57 4.24 -9.54 2.18
CA PRO A 57 3.81 -9.65 3.58
C PRO A 57 2.30 -9.38 3.74
N LYS A 58 1.61 -10.17 4.55
CA LYS A 58 0.15 -10.02 4.78
C LYS A 58 -0.24 -8.60 5.19
N LYS A 59 0.56 -7.98 6.07
CA LYS A 59 0.38 -6.57 6.45
C LYS A 59 0.38 -5.62 5.25
N HIS A 60 1.29 -5.82 4.29
CA HIS A 60 1.32 -5.00 3.08
C HIS A 60 0.12 -5.29 2.17
N GLN A 61 -0.34 -6.54 2.08
CA GLN A 61 -1.56 -6.89 1.34
C GLN A 61 -2.78 -6.19 1.92
N GLU A 62 -2.95 -6.25 3.24
CA GLU A 62 -4.02 -5.57 3.98
C GLU A 62 -3.95 -4.05 3.80
N ASP A 63 -2.76 -3.47 3.95
CA ASP A 63 -2.53 -2.03 3.75
C ASP A 63 -2.93 -1.58 2.32
N LEU A 64 -2.54 -2.35 1.29
CA LEU A 64 -2.88 -2.05 -0.11
C LEU A 64 -4.38 -2.21 -0.37
N HIS A 65 -5.00 -3.24 0.21
CA HIS A 65 -6.44 -3.47 0.14
C HIS A 65 -7.22 -2.33 0.81
N HIS A 66 -6.84 -1.94 2.03
CA HIS A 66 -7.43 -0.80 2.75
C HIS A 66 -7.24 0.52 2.01
N ALA A 67 -6.13 0.66 1.28
CA ALA A 67 -5.89 1.81 0.42
C ALA A 67 -6.69 1.76 -0.90
N ASN A 68 -7.51 0.72 -1.15
CA ASN A 68 -8.22 0.53 -2.41
C ASN A 68 -7.28 0.56 -3.63
N VAL A 69 -6.15 -0.15 -3.53
CA VAL A 69 -5.21 -0.38 -4.64
C VAL A 69 -5.49 -1.76 -5.24
N ASP A 70 -5.51 -1.82 -6.57
CA ASP A 70 -5.73 -3.07 -7.29
C ASP A 70 -4.45 -3.93 -7.29
N ILE A 71 -4.53 -5.12 -6.71
CA ILE A 71 -3.40 -6.05 -6.61
C ILE A 71 -3.41 -7.00 -7.80
N GLN A 72 -2.50 -6.76 -8.73
CA GLN A 72 -2.29 -7.60 -9.91
C GLN A 72 -1.33 -8.74 -9.55
N HIS A 73 -1.90 -9.93 -9.29
CA HIS A 73 -1.10 -11.10 -8.94
C HIS A 73 -0.27 -11.61 -10.12
N VAL A 74 1.05 -11.61 -9.95
CA VAL A 74 2.03 -12.18 -10.86
C VAL A 74 2.75 -13.35 -10.17
N PRO A 75 2.45 -14.60 -10.55
CA PRO A 75 3.06 -15.77 -9.91
C PRO A 75 4.58 -15.77 -10.00
N ASN A 76 5.24 -16.11 -8.89
CA ASN A 76 6.69 -16.15 -8.74
C ASN A 76 7.43 -14.82 -8.89
N CYS A 77 6.76 -13.71 -9.27
CA CYS A 77 7.36 -12.40 -9.52
C CYS A 77 8.70 -12.44 -10.27
N LYS A 78 8.80 -13.33 -11.25
CA LYS A 78 9.97 -13.31 -12.14
C LYS A 78 9.88 -12.00 -12.92
N SER A 79 10.94 -11.18 -12.91
CA SER A 79 10.86 -9.81 -13.47
C SER A 79 10.25 -9.83 -14.87
N VAL A 80 10.73 -10.70 -15.77
CA VAL A 80 10.18 -10.88 -17.13
C VAL A 80 8.66 -11.05 -17.19
N ILE A 81 8.04 -11.72 -16.22
CA ILE A 81 6.58 -11.91 -16.18
C ILE A 81 5.90 -10.63 -15.67
N THR A 82 6.44 -10.04 -14.61
CA THR A 82 5.99 -8.76 -14.06
C THR A 82 6.08 -7.65 -15.12
N ASP A 83 7.20 -7.56 -15.83
CA ASP A 83 7.46 -6.61 -16.91
C ASP A 83 6.44 -6.76 -18.03
N LYS A 84 6.10 -8.00 -18.41
CA LYS A 84 5.04 -8.27 -19.40
C LYS A 84 3.66 -7.85 -18.91
N ALA A 85 3.35 -8.05 -17.62
CA ALA A 85 2.08 -7.64 -17.03
C ALA A 85 1.95 -6.11 -17.00
N ILE A 86 3.00 -5.42 -16.57
CA ILE A 86 3.08 -3.96 -16.58
C ILE A 86 2.99 -3.44 -18.02
N TYR A 87 3.74 -4.02 -18.96
CA TYR A 87 3.68 -3.66 -20.37
C TYR A 87 2.26 -3.77 -20.93
N LYS A 88 1.55 -4.86 -20.62
CA LYS A 88 0.15 -5.03 -21.01
C LYS A 88 -0.75 -3.95 -20.42
N ALA A 89 -0.57 -3.59 -19.15
CA ALA A 89 -1.32 -2.51 -18.52
C ALA A 89 -1.04 -1.16 -19.19
N ILE A 90 0.21 -0.90 -19.61
CA ILE A 90 0.55 0.30 -20.37
C ILE A 90 -0.12 0.30 -21.76
N GLN A 91 -0.15 -0.83 -22.47
CA GLN A 91 -0.85 -0.92 -23.75
C GLN A 91 -2.36 -0.66 -23.58
N LEU A 92 -2.99 -1.21 -22.54
CA LEU A 92 -4.40 -0.94 -22.23
C LEU A 92 -4.63 0.55 -21.93
N PHE A 93 -3.74 1.19 -21.18
CA PHE A 93 -3.80 2.65 -20.96
C PHE A 93 -3.74 3.41 -22.29
N LYS A 94 -2.81 3.03 -23.17
CA LYS A 94 -2.61 3.61 -24.51
C LYS A 94 -3.82 3.48 -25.43
N GLU A 95 -4.58 2.39 -25.30
CA GLU A 95 -5.79 2.15 -26.09
C GLU A 95 -7.04 2.84 -25.52
N GLN A 96 -7.17 2.87 -24.19
CA GLN A 96 -8.40 3.31 -23.53
C GLN A 96 -8.43 4.81 -23.23
N GLN A 97 -7.29 5.41 -22.92
CA GLN A 97 -7.23 6.78 -22.44
C GLN A 97 -7.07 7.78 -23.58
N ARG A 98 -7.98 8.76 -23.65
CA ARG A 98 -7.85 9.87 -24.60
C ARG A 98 -6.82 10.87 -24.09
N THR A 99 -5.97 11.36 -24.99
CA THR A 99 -5.06 12.45 -24.68
C THR A 99 -5.87 13.73 -24.38
N PRO A 100 -5.60 14.43 -23.26
CA PRO A 100 -4.46 14.22 -22.39
C PRO A 100 -4.76 13.36 -21.14
N ALA A 101 -3.89 12.38 -20.90
CA ALA A 101 -3.90 11.53 -19.71
C ALA A 101 -2.48 11.39 -19.17
N THR A 102 -2.36 11.06 -17.89
CA THR A 102 -1.07 10.87 -17.22
C THR A 102 -0.89 9.41 -16.83
N LEU A 103 0.26 8.85 -17.20
CA LEU A 103 0.75 7.57 -16.69
C LEU A 103 1.86 7.85 -15.66
N VAL A 104 1.77 7.19 -14.52
CA VAL A 104 2.84 7.15 -13.52
C VAL A 104 3.36 5.71 -13.44
N LEU A 105 4.63 5.53 -13.77
CA LEU A 105 5.32 4.26 -13.58
C LEU A 105 6.20 4.35 -12.34
N LEU A 106 5.92 3.53 -11.34
CA LEU A 106 6.79 3.36 -10.17
C LEU A 106 7.69 2.15 -10.44
N SER A 107 8.79 2.38 -11.16
CA SER A 107 9.84 1.40 -11.47
C SER A 107 11.09 2.12 -11.99
N GLY A 108 12.27 1.53 -11.78
CA GLY A 108 13.56 1.97 -12.30
C GLY A 108 14.11 1.13 -13.46
N ASP A 109 13.33 0.18 -14.00
CA ASP A 109 13.81 -0.74 -15.03
C ASP A 109 13.94 -0.09 -16.42
N ILE A 110 15.10 -0.31 -17.07
CA ILE A 110 15.43 0.22 -18.39
C ILE A 110 14.56 -0.39 -19.50
N ASP A 111 14.01 -1.58 -19.29
CA ASP A 111 13.23 -2.30 -20.30
C ASP A 111 11.95 -1.56 -20.70
N PHE A 112 11.45 -0.65 -19.85
CA PHE A 112 10.27 0.16 -20.14
C PHE A 112 10.52 1.34 -21.10
N ILE A 113 11.78 1.68 -21.43
CA ILE A 113 12.13 2.86 -22.26
C ILE A 113 11.32 2.94 -23.55
N ARG A 114 11.21 1.84 -24.31
CA ARG A 114 10.50 1.87 -25.60
C ARG A 114 9.03 2.24 -25.39
N CYS A 115 8.39 1.63 -24.40
CA CYS A 115 6.98 1.85 -24.11
C CYS A 115 6.72 3.29 -23.62
N ILE A 116 7.57 3.81 -22.73
CA ILE A 116 7.48 5.19 -22.25
C ILE A 116 7.70 6.20 -23.37
N SER A 117 8.69 5.96 -24.23
CA SER A 117 8.98 6.82 -25.38
C SER A 117 7.79 6.90 -26.34
N GLU A 118 7.16 5.76 -26.66
CA GLU A 118 5.96 5.73 -27.50
C GLU A 118 4.80 6.52 -26.89
N LEU A 119 4.53 6.34 -25.59
CA LEU A 119 3.46 7.08 -24.91
C LEU A 119 3.67 8.60 -24.96
N ARG A 120 4.89 9.04 -24.65
CA ARG A 120 5.20 10.47 -24.58
C ARG A 120 5.26 11.09 -25.96
N PHE A 121 6.07 10.54 -26.87
CA PHE A 121 6.39 11.21 -28.14
C PHE A 121 5.35 10.93 -29.22
N ASN A 122 4.79 9.71 -29.28
CA ASN A 122 3.84 9.36 -30.33
C ASN A 122 2.39 9.70 -29.92
N GLN A 123 2.01 9.40 -28.67
CA GLN A 123 0.64 9.61 -28.19
C GLN A 123 0.42 10.89 -27.39
N LYS A 124 1.51 11.61 -27.07
CA LYS A 124 1.47 12.89 -26.35
C LYS A 124 0.83 12.78 -24.95
N HIS A 125 0.90 11.60 -24.33
CA HIS A 125 0.57 11.44 -22.92
C HIS A 125 1.65 12.08 -22.03
N TYR A 126 1.26 12.45 -20.82
CA TYR A 126 2.22 12.90 -19.81
C TYR A 126 2.70 11.68 -19.03
N VAL A 127 4.00 11.51 -18.90
CA VAL A 127 4.59 10.37 -18.19
C VAL A 127 5.43 10.86 -17.01
N ILE A 128 5.13 10.32 -15.83
CA ILE A 128 5.93 10.50 -14.61
C ILE A 128 6.58 9.16 -14.27
N ILE A 129 7.87 9.17 -13.93
CA ILE A 129 8.55 7.98 -13.41
C ILE A 129 8.98 8.23 -11.97
N ALA A 130 8.51 7.39 -11.03
CA ALA A 130 9.15 7.29 -9.74
C ALA A 130 10.22 6.20 -9.78
N TYR A 131 11.40 6.47 -9.23
CA TYR A 131 12.57 5.61 -9.46
C TYR A 131 13.43 5.41 -8.20
N ASN A 132 14.15 4.29 -8.12
CA ASN A 132 15.14 4.03 -7.07
C ASN A 132 16.51 4.63 -7.43
N ALA A 133 17.45 4.66 -6.49
CA ALA A 133 18.78 5.22 -6.72
C ALA A 133 19.60 4.49 -7.83
N GLN A 134 19.19 3.29 -8.23
CA GLN A 134 19.89 2.46 -9.22
C GLN A 134 19.33 2.64 -10.65
N ALA A 135 18.27 3.43 -10.82
CA ALA A 135 17.61 3.57 -12.10
C ALA A 135 18.52 4.18 -13.18
N ASN A 136 18.37 3.68 -14.41
CA ASN A 136 19.19 4.13 -15.53
C ASN A 136 18.79 5.54 -15.97
N THR A 137 19.77 6.43 -16.19
CA THR A 137 19.54 7.81 -16.63
C THR A 137 18.77 7.90 -17.94
N LYS A 138 18.96 6.95 -18.86
CA LYS A 138 18.26 6.90 -20.16
C LYS A 138 16.75 6.75 -19.98
N LEU A 139 16.30 6.00 -18.97
CA LEU A 139 14.88 5.88 -18.64
C LEU A 139 14.33 7.22 -18.17
N LEU A 140 15.06 7.89 -17.27
CA LEU A 140 14.64 9.16 -16.67
C LEU A 140 14.48 10.26 -17.71
N GLU A 141 15.41 10.35 -18.67
CA GLU A 141 15.36 11.35 -19.76
C GLU A 141 14.15 11.16 -20.70
N THR A 142 13.63 9.93 -20.80
CA THR A 142 12.45 9.63 -21.63
C THR A 142 11.14 10.10 -21.00
N ALA A 143 11.09 10.34 -19.68
CA ALA A 143 9.89 10.80 -18.98
C ALA A 143 9.68 12.33 -19.06
N ASN A 144 8.46 12.80 -18.84
CA ASN A 144 8.19 14.24 -18.72
C ASN A 144 8.63 14.80 -17.36
N GLU A 145 8.51 13.99 -16.31
CA GLU A 145 8.90 14.30 -14.94
C GLU A 145 9.40 13.03 -14.27
N THR A 146 10.36 13.17 -13.36
CA THR A 146 10.88 12.06 -12.56
C THR A 146 10.88 12.43 -11.08
N ILE A 147 10.62 11.44 -10.22
CA ILE A 147 10.50 11.63 -8.77
C ILE A 147 11.30 10.53 -8.06
N PRO A 148 12.25 10.86 -7.18
CA PRO A 148 12.96 9.83 -6.43
C PRO A 148 12.01 9.12 -5.45
N TRP A 149 12.11 7.79 -5.35
CA TRP A 149 11.28 6.97 -4.46
C TRP A 149 11.41 7.34 -2.97
N SER A 150 12.55 7.92 -2.59
CA SER A 150 12.80 8.44 -1.25
C SER A 150 11.80 9.53 -0.83
N GLU A 151 11.24 10.30 -1.76
CA GLU A 151 10.22 11.33 -1.47
C GLU A 151 8.96 10.73 -0.81
N PHE A 152 8.62 9.49 -1.15
CA PHE A 152 7.45 8.80 -0.60
C PHE A 152 7.78 7.96 0.63
N THR A 153 9.02 7.53 0.77
CA THR A 153 9.43 6.52 1.76
C THR A 153 10.16 7.09 2.97
N ASP A 154 10.83 8.22 2.82
CA ASP A 154 11.50 8.90 3.92
C ASP A 154 10.48 9.54 4.88
N GLU A 155 10.86 9.65 6.15
CA GLU A 155 10.12 10.50 7.09
C GLU A 155 10.47 11.96 6.85
N PRO A 156 9.51 12.88 7.03
CA PRO A 156 9.87 14.27 7.23
C PRO A 156 10.81 14.33 8.44
N ARG A 157 12.02 14.85 8.25
CA ARG A 157 12.97 15.04 9.34
C ARG A 157 12.32 15.94 10.38
N VAL A 158 11.89 15.38 11.51
CA VAL A 158 11.51 16.17 12.67
C VAL A 158 12.80 16.82 13.18
N ASN A 159 13.03 18.08 12.81
CA ASN A 159 14.04 18.91 13.45
C ASN A 159 13.60 19.12 14.91
N THR A 160 13.91 18.16 15.77
CA THR A 160 13.82 18.38 17.22
C THR A 160 14.87 19.44 17.56
N PRO A 161 14.50 20.54 18.25
CA PRO A 161 15.48 21.49 18.75
C PRO A 161 16.46 20.74 19.65
N LYS A 162 17.76 20.80 19.35
CA LYS A 162 18.81 20.27 20.24
C LYS A 162 18.59 20.86 21.63
N LYS A 163 18.25 20.01 22.61
CA LYS A 163 18.25 20.37 24.03
C LYS A 163 19.65 20.91 24.33
N ARG A 164 19.75 22.21 24.63
CA ARG A 164 21.00 22.80 25.12
C ARG A 164 21.30 22.14 26.47
N ASP A 165 22.52 21.67 26.63
CA ASP A 165 22.97 21.10 27.91
C ASP A 165 22.77 22.12 29.05
N PRO A 166 22.44 21.68 30.28
CA PRO A 166 22.31 22.58 31.42
C PRO A 166 23.67 23.21 31.75
N PRO A 167 23.70 24.48 32.19
CA PRO A 167 24.94 25.17 32.51
C PRO A 167 25.62 24.54 33.73
N LYS A 168 26.94 24.32 33.63
CA LYS A 168 27.77 23.82 34.75
C LYS A 168 27.76 24.82 35.92
N PRO A 169 27.72 24.36 37.18
CA PRO A 169 27.77 25.24 38.35
C PRO A 169 29.18 25.83 38.54
N ASN A 170 29.21 27.10 38.98
CA ASN A 170 30.39 27.95 39.16
C ASN A 170 31.12 27.62 40.49
N PRO A 171 32.47 27.63 40.59
CA PRO A 171 33.20 27.14 41.78
C PRO A 171 33.20 28.05 43.01
N ASN A 172 32.58 29.24 42.98
CA ASN A 172 32.74 30.25 44.02
C ASN A 172 31.54 30.37 44.96
N GLN A 173 31.19 29.29 45.68
CA GLN A 173 30.41 29.40 46.91
C GLN A 173 31.17 28.77 48.08
N MET A 174 31.84 29.62 48.85
CA MET A 174 32.25 29.31 50.22
C MET A 174 31.00 29.23 51.08
N VAL A 175 30.66 28.03 51.55
CA VAL A 175 29.69 27.84 52.64
C VAL A 175 30.48 27.40 53.87
N LEU A 176 30.45 28.26 54.88
CA LEU A 176 30.99 28.02 56.22
C LEU A 176 30.28 26.80 56.84
N ALA A 177 31.07 25.84 57.34
CA ALA A 177 30.56 24.70 58.08
C ALA A 177 30.26 25.08 59.54
N PRO A 178 29.17 24.54 60.13
CA PRO A 178 29.13 24.29 61.55
C PRO A 178 29.21 22.79 61.86
N GLU A 179 30.14 22.51 62.77
CA GLU A 179 30.21 21.50 63.82
C GLU A 179 29.33 20.22 63.80
N LYS A 180 30.02 19.12 64.10
CA LYS A 180 29.46 17.79 64.34
C LYS A 180 28.72 17.74 65.67
N VAL A 181 27.48 17.23 65.66
CA VAL A 181 26.84 16.65 66.85
C VAL A 181 26.45 15.21 66.53
N ASP A 182 26.92 14.34 67.42
CA ASP A 182 26.79 12.90 67.48
C ASP A 182 25.42 12.54 68.05
N THR A 183 24.67 11.62 67.42
CA THR A 183 23.70 10.71 68.08
C THR A 183 23.16 9.66 67.10
N ASP A 184 23.48 8.41 67.40
CA ASP A 184 22.65 7.20 67.34
C ASP A 184 21.84 6.81 66.09
N LYS A 185 22.26 5.66 65.53
CA LYS A 185 21.52 4.83 64.56
C LYS A 185 20.32 4.15 65.21
N PRO A 186 19.23 3.98 64.45
CA PRO A 186 18.53 2.70 64.42
C PRO A 186 18.62 2.03 63.05
N ARG A 187 18.94 0.75 63.11
CA ARG A 187 19.03 -0.22 62.02
C ARG A 187 17.63 -0.52 61.47
N VAL A 188 17.33 -0.09 60.24
CA VAL A 188 16.19 -0.60 59.47
C VAL A 188 16.69 -1.65 58.48
N ASN A 189 16.25 -2.88 58.70
CA ASN A 189 16.47 -4.02 57.82
C ASN A 189 15.64 -3.85 56.54
N THR A 190 16.28 -3.84 55.38
CA THR A 190 15.61 -4.01 54.08
C THR A 190 15.47 -5.50 53.74
N PRO A 191 14.31 -5.98 53.25
CA PRO A 191 14.16 -7.38 52.85
C PRO A 191 14.89 -7.65 51.53
N LYS A 192 15.60 -8.79 51.48
CA LYS A 192 16.20 -9.36 50.27
C LYS A 192 15.13 -9.61 49.19
N LYS A 193 15.36 -9.09 47.98
CA LYS A 193 14.70 -9.52 46.73
C LYS A 193 14.95 -11.03 46.54
N ARG A 194 13.89 -11.82 46.36
CA ARG A 194 13.97 -13.21 45.91
C ARG A 194 13.85 -13.24 44.40
N ASP A 195 14.70 -14.02 43.74
CA ASP A 195 14.63 -14.29 42.31
C ASP A 195 13.38 -15.13 41.98
N PRO A 196 12.75 -14.94 40.79
CA PRO A 196 11.65 -15.77 40.34
C PRO A 196 12.14 -17.18 39.93
N PRO A 197 11.33 -18.24 40.14
CA PRO A 197 11.71 -19.61 39.83
C PRO A 197 11.71 -19.87 38.32
N LYS A 198 12.69 -20.65 37.85
CA LYS A 198 12.77 -21.17 36.47
C LYS A 198 11.66 -22.19 36.21
N PRO A 199 11.04 -22.23 35.02
CA PRO A 199 10.01 -23.21 34.70
C PRO A 199 10.61 -24.62 34.46
N ASN A 200 9.90 -25.63 34.98
CA ASN A 200 10.25 -27.04 34.91
C ASN A 200 9.82 -27.66 33.56
N LEU A 201 10.74 -28.36 32.90
CA LEU A 201 10.59 -28.98 31.57
C LEU A 201 9.73 -30.26 31.54
N SER A 202 9.11 -30.65 32.65
CA SER A 202 8.30 -31.88 32.75
C SER A 202 6.78 -31.68 32.59
N GLN A 203 6.30 -30.48 32.24
CA GLN A 203 4.86 -30.20 32.03
C GLN A 203 4.49 -29.77 30.58
N MET A 204 5.39 -29.95 29.62
CA MET A 204 5.16 -29.62 28.19
C MET A 204 4.69 -30.81 27.33
N PHE A 205 4.40 -31.97 27.93
CA PHE A 205 3.94 -33.18 27.22
C PHE A 205 2.61 -33.71 27.78
N SER A 206 1.50 -32.97 27.59
CA SER A 206 0.15 -33.57 27.67
C SER A 206 -0.98 -32.80 26.95
N VAL A 207 -0.69 -32.04 25.89
CA VAL A 207 -1.73 -31.47 25.00
C VAL A 207 -1.44 -31.78 23.53
N ALA A 208 -0.80 -32.91 23.27
CA ALA A 208 -0.54 -33.42 21.92
C ALA A 208 -1.15 -34.82 21.75
N GLN A 209 -2.43 -34.97 22.09
CA GLN A 209 -3.17 -36.23 21.89
C GLN A 209 -4.69 -36.04 21.90
N THR A 210 -5.21 -35.23 20.97
CA THR A 210 -6.58 -35.37 20.38
C THR A 210 -6.75 -34.37 19.23
N ALA A 211 -6.06 -34.61 18.12
CA ALA A 211 -6.34 -33.92 16.84
C ALA A 211 -5.80 -34.72 15.64
N ASN A 212 -5.87 -36.06 15.69
CA ASN A 212 -5.32 -36.91 14.63
C ASN A 212 -6.34 -37.83 13.93
N ASP A 213 -7.64 -37.66 14.15
CA ASP A 213 -8.69 -38.49 13.52
C ASP A 213 -9.67 -37.68 12.63
N ALA A 214 -9.16 -36.84 11.74
CA ALA A 214 -9.99 -36.23 10.68
C ALA A 214 -9.27 -36.05 9.33
N ALA A 215 -8.25 -36.87 9.05
CA ALA A 215 -7.52 -36.85 7.78
C ALA A 215 -7.65 -38.19 7.03
N SER A 216 -8.87 -38.54 6.60
CA SER A 216 -9.08 -39.59 5.60
C SER A 216 -10.45 -39.47 4.92
N ARG A 217 -10.58 -38.50 4.01
CA ARG A 217 -11.49 -38.57 2.85
C ARG A 217 -11.21 -37.41 1.89
N ILE A 218 -10.70 -37.75 0.71
CA ILE A 218 -10.52 -36.84 -0.43
C ILE A 218 -11.89 -36.73 -1.14
N PRO A 219 -12.46 -35.52 -1.34
CA PRO A 219 -13.49 -35.32 -2.34
C PRO A 219 -12.89 -34.77 -3.64
N SER A 220 -13.41 -35.27 -4.77
CA SER A 220 -13.03 -34.96 -6.15
C SER A 220 -13.07 -33.47 -6.52
N PRO A 221 -12.32 -33.04 -7.55
CA PRO A 221 -12.07 -31.63 -7.87
C PRO A 221 -13.25 -30.96 -8.59
N GLY A 222 -14.30 -30.58 -7.83
CA GLY A 222 -15.48 -29.91 -8.38
C GLY A 222 -16.27 -28.97 -7.44
N VAL A 223 -15.81 -28.66 -6.22
CA VAL A 223 -16.63 -27.92 -5.23
C VAL A 223 -15.93 -26.70 -4.58
N LEU A 224 -14.76 -26.28 -5.06
CA LEU A 224 -14.00 -25.14 -4.48
C LEU A 224 -14.44 -23.76 -5.01
N LEU A 225 -15.74 -23.48 -5.12
CA LEU A 225 -16.22 -22.12 -5.44
C LEU A 225 -17.34 -21.58 -4.53
N THR A 226 -17.77 -22.31 -3.50
CA THR A 226 -18.93 -21.85 -2.68
C THR A 226 -18.64 -21.57 -1.21
N ALA A 227 -17.45 -21.92 -0.69
CA ALA A 227 -17.18 -21.82 0.76
C ALA A 227 -16.67 -20.45 1.24
N PHE A 228 -16.09 -19.61 0.37
CA PHE A 228 -15.58 -18.29 0.77
C PHE A 228 -16.61 -17.15 0.66
N SER A 229 -17.77 -17.40 0.05
CA SER A 229 -18.83 -16.38 -0.08
C SER A 229 -19.86 -16.39 1.05
N GLN A 230 -19.88 -17.40 1.92
CA GLN A 230 -20.86 -17.46 3.02
C GLN A 230 -20.38 -16.79 4.32
N GLN A 231 -19.08 -16.60 4.51
CA GLN A 231 -18.55 -15.99 5.73
C GLN A 231 -18.60 -14.46 5.70
N TYR A 232 -18.74 -13.85 4.50
CA TYR A 232 -18.82 -12.40 4.32
C TYR A 232 -20.27 -11.84 4.40
N VAL A 233 -21.29 -12.70 4.30
CA VAL A 233 -22.71 -12.28 4.38
C VAL A 233 -23.28 -12.40 5.80
N ALA A 234 -22.58 -13.07 6.72
CA ALA A 234 -23.05 -13.30 8.09
C ALA A 234 -22.70 -12.18 9.09
N GLN A 235 -21.94 -11.15 8.69
CA GLN A 235 -21.43 -10.11 9.62
C GLN A 235 -22.11 -8.74 9.48
N THR A 236 -23.13 -8.59 8.64
CA THR A 236 -23.86 -7.31 8.48
C THR A 236 -25.31 -7.33 8.95
N ASN A 237 -25.78 -8.40 9.59
CA ASN A 237 -27.17 -8.49 10.06
C ASN A 237 -27.24 -8.86 11.54
N ASN A 238 -26.85 -7.93 12.42
CA ASN A 238 -27.43 -7.87 13.74
C ASN A 238 -27.33 -6.43 14.27
N GLU A 239 -28.24 -5.57 13.84
CA GLU A 239 -29.11 -4.79 14.72
C GLU A 239 -30.06 -3.92 13.88
N ASP A 240 -31.27 -3.77 14.40
CA ASP A 240 -32.36 -2.88 14.00
C ASP A 240 -33.25 -3.15 12.78
N SER A 241 -34.48 -3.50 13.18
CA SER A 241 -35.77 -3.01 12.69
C SER A 241 -36.52 -3.72 11.55
N LYS A 242 -37.68 -4.20 11.99
CA LYS A 242 -38.85 -4.71 11.28
C LYS A 242 -39.44 -3.67 10.31
N ARG A 243 -40.14 -4.22 9.29
CA ARG A 243 -41.05 -3.61 8.29
C ARG A 243 -40.36 -2.80 7.20
N ILE A 244 -40.39 -3.30 5.95
CA ILE A 244 -41.18 -2.78 4.79
C ILE A 244 -41.28 -3.93 3.74
N ASN A 245 -42.44 -4.07 3.08
CA ASN A 245 -42.78 -5.08 2.07
C ASN A 245 -41.91 -5.02 0.77
N PRO A 246 -41.77 -6.12 0.01
CA PRO A 246 -40.94 -6.16 -1.20
C PRO A 246 -41.57 -5.41 -2.39
N VAL A 247 -40.76 -4.65 -3.13
CA VAL A 247 -41.13 -3.98 -4.38
C VAL A 247 -40.56 -4.77 -5.58
N PRO A 248 -41.28 -4.90 -6.72
CA PRO A 248 -40.99 -5.87 -7.77
C PRO A 248 -39.75 -5.55 -8.62
N THR A 249 -39.05 -6.61 -9.06
CA THR A 249 -37.93 -6.60 -10.00
C THR A 249 -38.37 -6.21 -11.41
N ASP A 250 -37.99 -5.02 -11.89
CA ASP A 250 -38.01 -4.69 -13.33
C ASP A 250 -37.19 -3.42 -13.67
N ILE A 251 -35.85 -3.45 -13.57
CA ILE A 251 -34.98 -2.43 -14.21
C ILE A 251 -33.68 -3.06 -14.73
N LEU A 252 -33.78 -3.98 -15.69
CA LEU A 252 -32.65 -4.37 -16.57
C LEU A 252 -33.10 -4.55 -18.02
N ARG A 253 -33.80 -3.56 -18.60
CA ARG A 253 -34.07 -3.54 -20.05
C ARG A 253 -33.98 -2.21 -20.79
N THR A 254 -33.60 -1.12 -20.13
CA THR A 254 -33.70 0.22 -20.76
C THR A 254 -32.37 0.88 -21.14
N ARG A 255 -31.25 0.14 -21.15
CA ARG A 255 -29.94 0.68 -21.59
C ARG A 255 -29.39 0.11 -22.89
N VAL A 256 -29.99 -0.94 -23.44
CA VAL A 256 -29.63 -1.51 -24.75
C VAL A 256 -30.47 -0.93 -25.90
N LYS A 257 -31.62 -0.31 -25.62
CA LYS A 257 -32.46 0.32 -26.66
C LYS A 257 -32.08 1.76 -27.03
N ARG A 258 -31.38 2.52 -26.18
CA ARG A 258 -31.00 3.92 -26.50
C ARG A 258 -29.80 4.08 -27.46
N ASN A 259 -29.05 3.02 -27.74
CA ASN A 259 -27.93 3.07 -28.69
C ASN A 259 -28.26 2.53 -30.08
N LYS A 260 -29.49 2.06 -30.33
CA LYS A 260 -29.92 1.60 -31.66
C LYS A 260 -30.74 2.64 -32.44
N GLU A 261 -31.20 3.72 -31.79
CA GLU A 261 -31.99 4.81 -32.40
C GLU A 261 -31.17 6.06 -32.76
N ARG A 262 -29.85 6.10 -32.49
CA ARG A 262 -28.98 7.24 -32.89
C ARG A 262 -28.14 7.00 -34.15
N LEU A 263 -28.41 5.92 -34.89
CA LEU A 263 -27.68 5.59 -36.12
C LEU A 263 -28.53 5.68 -37.40
N CYS A 264 -29.78 6.19 -37.34
CA CYS A 264 -30.66 6.31 -38.50
C CYS A 264 -31.00 7.73 -38.96
N ASP A 265 -30.52 8.79 -38.29
CA ASP A 265 -30.93 10.18 -38.57
C ASP A 265 -29.85 11.09 -39.18
N GLN A 266 -28.86 10.53 -39.89
CA GLN A 266 -27.97 11.35 -40.71
C GLN A 266 -27.92 10.85 -42.14
N ASN A 267 -28.95 11.21 -42.91
CA ASN A 267 -28.85 11.32 -44.35
C ASN A 267 -29.83 12.38 -44.86
N PRO A 268 -29.39 13.63 -45.09
CA PRO A 268 -30.21 14.58 -45.83
C PRO A 268 -30.07 14.33 -47.34
N LYS A 269 -31.24 14.22 -47.98
CA LYS A 269 -31.43 14.20 -49.42
C LYS A 269 -30.83 15.44 -50.08
N MET A 270 -30.07 15.25 -51.17
CA MET A 270 -30.23 15.90 -52.47
C MET A 270 -29.55 15.03 -53.53
#